data_AF-A0A8T3X794-F1
#
_entry.id   AF-A0A8T3X794-F1
#
_cell.length_a   1.000
_cell.length_b   1.000
_cell.length_c   1.000
_cell.angle_alpha   90.00
_cell.angle_beta   90.00
_cell.angle_gamma   90.00
#
_symmetry.space_group_name_H-M   'P 1'
#
loop_
_entity.id
_entity.type
_entity.pdbx_description
1 polymer ?
#
loop_
_entity_poly.entity_id
_entity_poly.type
_entity_poly.pdbx_seq_one_letter_code
_entity_poly.pdbx_strand_id
1 'polypeptide(L)'
;MDKRGDMSEAWLKFFVIVIVVAAIILFGYRSFTTLGSKSCGTEIGLLVQKMRADIEPLQLEERAVVQKEYVFTCGDQIYLFDTASINISDEGHKSALRQFPLILEELSTVSGKNFFLLTGNRLDVASSVGALRLPFPYYSCFQQSSGRIKLLYSSWNGSVSVNASEPRYSCVPSIQEVRVAEEERDDVIEEALGAGGTCDAKGHGPFQGSGDSAGPSDDKENEAGEELEKLCEDNTIELTDNKVDIQRLVRFDEEKEKTHVSIVVKSKGEDFDNFMYIEDFPKDCLGKLSDALEPEDSFALTKQSVKIKDDPLMMWNLGKLKPGKEKMFGYSIKKRLDDPDCEGAVKGVGFSLEPKNPPPGIPSSGGIPSSPPGQGLGSGVSNKPNVGGGGFNGQGPSSSGPSSSPPGGSSG
;
A
#
# COMPACT_ATOMS: atom_id res chain seq x y z
N MET A 1 -29.13 38.33 65.34
CA MET A 1 -27.96 37.55 65.77
C MET A 1 -28.19 36.13 65.30
N ASP A 2 -27.80 35.85 64.07
CA ASP A 2 -28.06 34.57 63.42
C ASP A 2 -27.12 33.50 63.97
N LYS A 3 -27.70 32.40 64.45
CA LYS A 3 -26.99 31.19 64.90
C LYS A 3 -26.30 30.53 63.71
N ARG A 4 -25.12 31.05 63.36
CA ARG A 4 -24.10 30.31 62.61
C ARG A 4 -23.42 29.35 63.60
N GLY A 5 -23.60 28.03 63.46
CA GLY A 5 -22.73 27.13 64.21
C GLY A 5 -23.10 25.65 64.30
N ASP A 6 -24.38 25.28 64.32
CA ASP A 6 -24.73 23.85 64.46
C ASP A 6 -24.95 23.22 63.09
N MET A 7 -23.84 22.81 62.46
CA MET A 7 -23.94 21.70 61.50
C MET A 7 -24.47 20.50 62.26
N SER A 8 -25.76 20.21 62.09
CA SER A 8 -26.42 19.10 62.79
C SER A 8 -25.62 17.81 62.61
N GLU A 9 -25.48 17.02 63.67
CA GLU A 9 -24.82 15.71 63.68
C GLU A 9 -25.27 14.82 62.51
N ALA A 10 -26.53 14.96 62.09
CA ALA A 10 -27.11 14.27 60.94
C ALA A 10 -26.43 14.64 59.61
N TRP A 11 -26.06 15.91 59.41
CA TRP A 11 -25.35 16.35 58.21
C TRP A 11 -23.96 15.74 58.12
N LEU A 12 -23.22 15.70 59.25
CA LEU A 12 -21.89 15.11 59.30
C LEU A 12 -21.93 13.59 59.02
N LYS A 13 -22.92 12.87 59.57
CA LYS A 13 -23.14 11.44 59.27
C LYS A 13 -23.44 11.20 57.79
N PHE A 14 -24.32 12.01 57.20
CA PHE A 14 -24.66 11.88 55.78
C PHE A 14 -23.45 12.17 54.88
N PHE A 15 -22.68 13.21 55.19
CA PHE A 15 -21.47 13.57 54.44
C PHE A 15 -20.42 12.46 54.46
N VAL A 16 -20.18 11.83 55.63
CA VAL A 16 -19.25 10.69 55.74
C VAL A 16 -19.72 9.51 54.90
N ILE A 17 -21.02 9.17 54.92
CA ILE A 17 -21.58 8.08 54.10
C ILE A 17 -21.35 8.36 52.61
N VAL A 18 -21.64 9.58 52.15
CA VAL A 18 -21.44 9.97 50.74
C VAL A 18 -19.97 9.84 50.33
N ILE A 19 -19.03 10.26 51.19
CA ILE A 19 -17.58 10.10 50.90
C ILE A 19 -17.20 8.63 50.80
N VAL A 20 -17.68 7.77 51.70
CA VAL A 20 -17.36 6.34 51.68
C VAL A 20 -17.92 5.68 50.42
N VAL A 21 -19.16 6.00 50.04
CA VAL A 21 -19.77 5.50 48.80
C VAL A 21 -19.00 5.98 47.57
N ALA A 22 -18.64 7.27 47.52
CA ALA A 22 -17.82 7.82 46.43
C ALA A 22 -16.44 7.16 46.35
N ALA A 23 -15.80 6.88 47.48
CA ALA A 23 -14.52 6.19 47.54
C ALA A 23 -14.62 4.74 47.05
N ILE A 24 -15.68 4.01 47.41
CA ILE A 24 -15.94 2.64 46.92
C ILE A 24 -16.16 2.64 45.41
N ILE A 25 -16.97 3.58 44.89
CA ILE A 25 -17.23 3.71 43.45
C ILE A 25 -15.93 4.05 42.70
N LEU A 26 -15.15 5.01 43.19
CA LEU A 26 -13.87 5.39 42.60
C LEU A 26 -12.85 4.24 42.62
N PHE A 27 -12.77 3.49 43.72
CA PHE A 27 -11.88 2.34 43.83
C PHE A 27 -12.34 1.21 42.93
N GLY A 28 -13.63 0.88 42.92
CA GLY A 28 -14.21 -0.13 42.02
C GLY A 28 -13.96 0.20 40.55
N TYR A 29 -14.15 1.47 40.16
CA TYR A 29 -13.87 1.93 38.80
C TYR A 29 -12.38 1.82 38.44
N ARG A 30 -11.48 2.25 39.34
CA ARG A 30 -10.02 2.14 39.13
C ARG A 30 -9.56 0.68 39.09
N SER A 31 -10.09 -0.17 39.96
CA SER A 31 -9.76 -1.60 39.96
C SER A 31 -10.25 -2.27 38.68
N PHE A 32 -11.46 -1.99 38.22
CA PHE A 32 -12.01 -2.55 36.99
C PHE A 32 -11.19 -2.13 35.75
N THR A 33 -10.88 -0.84 35.62
CA THR A 33 -10.07 -0.32 34.52
C THR A 33 -8.63 -0.84 34.53
N THR A 34 -8.01 -0.97 35.72
CA THR A 34 -6.64 -1.51 35.85
C THR A 34 -6.56 -3.01 35.62
N LEU A 35 -7.56 -3.79 36.04
CA LEU A 35 -7.59 -5.23 35.80
C LEU A 35 -7.88 -5.53 34.32
N GLY A 36 -8.76 -4.74 33.68
CA GLY A 36 -9.02 -4.85 32.25
C GLY A 36 -7.76 -4.67 31.40
N SER A 37 -6.99 -3.61 31.64
CA SER A 37 -5.78 -3.33 30.85
C SER A 37 -4.66 -4.37 31.05
N LYS A 38 -4.48 -4.88 32.28
CA LYS A 38 -3.48 -5.94 32.55
C LYS A 38 -3.85 -7.29 31.94
N SER A 39 -5.13 -7.66 31.99
CA SER A 39 -5.63 -8.86 31.31
C SER A 39 -5.37 -8.77 29.81
N CYS A 40 -5.62 -7.58 29.25
CA CYS A 40 -5.46 -7.31 27.83
C CYS A 40 -4.02 -7.50 27.35
N GLY A 41 -3.02 -6.94 28.05
CA GLY A 41 -1.62 -7.11 27.68
C GLY A 41 -1.16 -8.57 27.68
N THR A 42 -1.68 -9.40 28.59
CA THR A 42 -1.36 -10.83 28.66
C THR A 42 -2.00 -11.59 27.49
N GLU A 43 -3.26 -11.30 27.17
CA GLU A 43 -3.98 -11.90 26.06
C GLU A 43 -3.33 -11.57 24.71
N ILE A 44 -2.96 -10.30 24.49
CA ILE A 44 -2.27 -9.87 23.27
C ILE A 44 -0.87 -10.50 23.18
N GLY A 45 -0.14 -10.56 24.30
CA GLY A 45 1.16 -11.24 24.34
C GLY A 45 1.05 -12.72 23.94
N LEU A 46 0.02 -13.41 24.44
CA LEU A 46 -0.29 -14.80 24.06
C LEU A 46 -0.66 -14.92 22.58
N LEU A 47 -1.45 -13.99 22.04
CA LEU A 47 -1.81 -13.94 20.61
C LEU A 47 -0.56 -13.85 19.74
N VAL A 48 0.33 -12.90 20.01
CA VAL A 48 1.59 -12.70 19.27
C VAL A 48 2.47 -13.95 19.35
N GLN A 49 2.60 -14.56 20.54
CA GLN A 49 3.37 -15.79 20.71
C GLN A 49 2.78 -16.96 19.92
N LYS A 50 1.45 -17.13 19.93
CA LYS A 50 0.77 -18.18 19.16
C LYS A 50 0.95 -17.97 17.66
N MET A 51 0.76 -16.76 17.15
CA MET A 51 0.98 -16.46 15.73
C MET A 51 2.43 -16.73 15.32
N ARG A 52 3.40 -16.34 16.15
CA ARG A 52 4.82 -16.65 15.90
C ARG A 52 5.06 -18.16 15.87
N ALA A 53 4.52 -18.90 16.83
CA ALA A 53 4.66 -20.35 16.91
C ALA A 53 3.96 -21.09 15.74
N ASP A 54 2.93 -20.50 15.14
CA ASP A 54 2.30 -21.02 13.93
C ASP A 54 3.07 -20.63 12.64
N ILE A 55 3.68 -19.44 12.58
CA ILE A 55 4.44 -18.95 11.42
C ILE A 55 5.81 -19.65 11.29
N GLU A 56 6.54 -19.82 12.38
CA GLU A 56 7.90 -20.37 12.38
C GLU A 56 8.02 -21.76 11.71
N PRO A 57 7.18 -22.77 12.03
CA PRO A 57 7.25 -24.06 11.34
C PRO A 57 6.86 -23.95 9.86
N LEU A 58 5.90 -23.08 9.53
CA LEU A 58 5.47 -22.87 8.14
C LEU A 58 6.54 -22.23 7.27
N GLN A 59 7.54 -21.55 7.83
CA GLN A 59 8.68 -21.05 7.05
C GLN A 59 9.56 -22.19 6.54
N LEU A 60 9.59 -23.33 7.24
CA LEU A 60 10.38 -24.50 6.86
C LEU A 60 9.63 -25.43 5.90
N GLU A 61 8.29 -25.40 5.93
CA GLU A 61 7.44 -26.18 5.04
C GLU A 61 7.19 -25.42 3.73
N GLU A 62 7.43 -26.04 2.57
CA GLU A 62 7.11 -25.41 1.29
C GLU A 62 5.66 -25.67 0.88
N ARG A 63 4.94 -24.63 0.45
CA ARG A 63 3.57 -24.70 -0.09
C ARG A 63 2.53 -25.27 0.88
N ALA A 64 2.78 -25.16 2.18
CA ALA A 64 1.81 -25.50 3.20
C ALA A 64 0.71 -24.44 3.25
N VAL A 65 -0.54 -24.88 3.42
CA VAL A 65 -1.69 -23.99 3.62
C VAL A 65 -2.43 -24.45 4.87
N VAL A 66 -2.51 -23.58 5.87
CA VAL A 66 -3.07 -23.91 7.19
C VAL A 66 -4.01 -22.82 7.65
N GLN A 67 -5.22 -23.19 8.04
CA GLN A 67 -6.17 -22.29 8.67
C GLN A 67 -6.03 -22.36 10.20
N LYS A 68 -6.00 -21.20 10.86
CA LYS A 68 -5.97 -21.08 12.33
C LYS A 68 -7.03 -20.11 12.80
N GLU A 69 -7.50 -20.35 14.02
CA GLU A 69 -8.44 -19.48 14.71
C GLU A 69 -7.80 -19.00 16.01
N TYR A 70 -7.84 -17.68 16.22
CA TYR A 70 -7.37 -17.06 17.45
C TYR A 70 -8.55 -16.42 18.16
N VAL A 71 -8.64 -16.68 19.46
CA VAL A 71 -9.57 -16.01 20.37
C VAL A 71 -8.80 -14.90 21.05
N PHE A 72 -9.24 -13.66 20.86
CA PHE A 72 -8.76 -12.53 21.63
C PHE A 72 -9.87 -11.48 21.76
N THR A 73 -9.98 -10.84 22.91
CA THR A 73 -11.03 -9.83 23.19
C THR A 73 -10.53 -8.40 23.14
N CYS A 74 -9.25 -8.23 22.83
CA CYS A 74 -8.49 -7.02 23.05
C CYS A 74 -8.00 -6.36 21.77
N GLY A 75 -8.45 -5.12 21.57
CA GLY A 75 -8.11 -4.30 20.41
C GLY A 75 -8.99 -4.53 19.20
N ASP A 76 -8.94 -3.59 18.27
CA ASP A 76 -9.92 -3.50 17.19
C ASP A 76 -9.38 -4.11 15.91
N GLN A 77 -8.11 -3.79 15.59
CA GLN A 77 -7.49 -4.11 14.32
C GLN A 77 -6.04 -4.59 14.50
N ILE A 78 -5.70 -5.71 13.87
CA ILE A 78 -4.35 -6.23 13.75
C ILE A 78 -3.84 -5.90 12.36
N TYR A 79 -2.68 -5.24 12.29
CA TYR A 79 -1.97 -5.03 11.04
C TYR A 79 -0.70 -5.87 11.01
N LEU A 80 -0.53 -6.61 9.92
CA LEU A 80 0.70 -7.31 9.60
C LEU A 80 1.37 -6.63 8.40
N PHE A 81 2.68 -6.43 8.44
CA PHE A 81 3.43 -5.81 7.36
C PHE A 81 4.51 -6.75 6.81
N ASP A 82 4.74 -6.72 5.50
CA ASP A 82 5.93 -7.28 4.89
C ASP A 82 7.01 -6.19 4.87
N THR A 83 7.77 -6.12 5.95
CA THR A 83 8.86 -5.15 6.13
C THR A 83 10.02 -5.37 5.18
N ALA A 84 10.12 -6.52 4.51
CA ALA A 84 11.16 -6.78 3.52
C ALA A 84 10.79 -6.15 2.16
N SER A 85 9.49 -6.11 1.84
CA SER A 85 8.96 -5.48 0.62
C SER A 85 8.79 -3.96 0.77
N ILE A 86 8.54 -3.47 1.99
CA ILE A 86 8.33 -2.04 2.25
C ILE A 86 9.66 -1.31 2.44
N ASN A 87 9.90 -0.32 1.60
CA ASN A 87 10.99 0.65 1.77
C ASN A 87 10.46 1.99 2.29
N ILE A 88 10.58 2.27 3.59
CA ILE A 88 10.13 3.52 4.22
C ILE A 88 10.91 4.76 3.73
N SER A 89 12.08 4.57 3.12
CA SER A 89 12.84 5.67 2.52
C SER A 89 12.28 6.08 1.16
N ASP A 90 11.46 5.23 0.54
CA ASP A 90 10.71 5.58 -0.66
C ASP A 90 9.48 6.42 -0.27
N GLU A 91 9.38 7.64 -0.81
CA GLU A 91 8.29 8.55 -0.49
C GLU A 91 6.92 8.01 -0.93
N GLY A 92 6.86 7.12 -1.93
CA GLY A 92 5.64 6.45 -2.34
C GLY A 92 5.11 5.54 -1.24
N HIS A 93 5.94 4.58 -0.79
CA HIS A 93 5.59 3.70 0.32
C HIS A 93 5.26 4.46 1.61
N LYS A 94 6.11 5.43 1.97
CA LYS A 94 5.86 6.28 3.14
C LYS A 94 4.55 7.03 3.04
N SER A 95 4.19 7.50 1.84
CA SER A 95 2.93 8.19 1.59
C SER A 95 1.71 7.29 1.84
N ALA A 96 1.63 6.08 1.28
CA ALA A 96 0.47 5.21 1.56
C ALA A 96 0.34 4.76 3.02
N LEU A 97 1.43 4.82 3.78
CA LEU A 97 1.44 4.54 5.21
C LEU A 97 1.10 5.75 6.08
N ARG A 98 0.94 6.97 5.52
CA ARG A 98 0.58 8.17 6.31
C ARG A 98 -0.78 8.06 6.99
N GLN A 99 -1.68 7.25 6.45
CA GLN A 99 -2.96 6.91 7.10
C GLN A 99 -2.76 6.14 8.43
N PHE A 100 -1.57 5.59 8.68
CA PHE A 100 -1.19 4.87 9.89
C PHE A 100 0.01 5.53 10.58
N PRO A 101 -0.11 6.77 11.09
CA PRO A 101 1.04 7.54 11.57
C PRO A 101 1.82 6.83 12.68
N LEU A 102 1.11 6.17 13.61
CA LEU A 102 1.73 5.42 14.71
C LEU A 102 2.51 4.18 14.23
N ILE A 103 2.00 3.50 13.20
CA ILE A 103 2.69 2.35 12.61
C ILE A 103 3.90 2.82 11.81
N LEU A 104 3.75 3.90 11.03
CA LEU A 104 4.82 4.48 10.23
C LEU A 104 6.01 4.91 11.11
N GLU A 105 5.73 5.51 12.27
CA GLU A 105 6.74 5.84 13.27
C GLU A 105 7.50 4.58 13.71
N GLU A 106 6.80 3.51 14.09
CA GLU A 106 7.43 2.26 14.52
C GLU A 106 8.22 1.56 13.40
N LEU A 107 7.70 1.52 12.18
CA LEU A 107 8.40 0.95 11.02
C LEU A 107 9.70 1.70 10.70
N SER A 108 9.77 2.99 11.03
CA SER A 108 10.96 3.82 10.84
C SER A 108 12.08 3.52 11.86
N THR A 109 11.80 2.84 12.97
CA THR A 109 12.76 2.59 14.06
C THR A 109 13.70 1.39 13.84
N VAL A 110 13.72 0.77 12.65
CA VAL A 110 14.56 -0.41 12.29
C VAL A 110 14.32 -1.62 13.22
N SER A 111 13.17 -1.67 13.90
CA SER A 111 12.93 -2.64 14.96
C SER A 111 12.54 -4.05 14.48
N GLY A 112 12.44 -4.27 13.15
CA GLY A 112 12.00 -5.54 12.56
C GLY A 112 10.58 -5.96 12.98
N LYS A 113 9.83 -5.04 13.58
CA LYS A 113 8.44 -5.24 14.00
C LYS A 113 7.56 -5.20 12.78
N ASN A 114 6.68 -6.18 12.70
CA ASN A 114 5.77 -6.37 11.57
C ASN A 114 4.38 -6.84 11.97
N PHE A 115 4.10 -6.86 13.28
CA PHE A 115 2.78 -7.04 13.88
C PHE A 115 2.46 -5.79 14.69
N PHE A 116 1.30 -5.21 14.44
CA PHE A 116 0.79 -4.04 15.13
C PHE A 116 -0.67 -4.28 15.53
N LEU A 117 -1.02 -3.97 16.78
CA LEU A 117 -2.40 -4.00 17.25
C LEU A 117 -2.85 -2.58 17.58
N LEU A 118 -3.92 -2.14 16.93
CA LEU A 118 -4.53 -0.83 17.13
C LEU A 118 -5.87 -0.96 17.84
N THR A 119 -6.10 -0.03 18.78
CA THR A 119 -7.35 0.14 19.51
C THR A 119 -7.77 1.60 19.40
N GLY A 120 -8.81 1.88 18.62
CA GLY A 120 -9.08 3.21 18.10
C GLY A 120 -7.82 3.85 17.50
N ASN A 121 -7.45 5.03 17.98
CA ASN A 121 -6.29 5.79 17.52
C ASN A 121 -5.03 5.57 18.39
N ARG A 122 -4.88 4.39 19.01
CA ARG A 122 -3.71 4.06 19.84
C ARG A 122 -3.08 2.77 19.35
N LEU A 123 -1.75 2.77 19.34
CA LEU A 123 -0.95 1.58 19.08
C LEU A 123 -0.67 0.90 20.42
N ASP A 124 -1.32 -0.24 20.66
CA ASP A 124 -1.21 -0.96 21.93
C ASP A 124 0.00 -1.88 21.95
N VAL A 125 0.29 -2.56 20.83
CA VAL A 125 1.39 -3.51 20.71
C VAL A 125 2.04 -3.40 19.35
N ALA A 126 3.38 -3.40 19.35
CA ALA A 126 4.21 -3.57 18.16
C ALA A 126 5.23 -4.68 18.42
N SER A 127 5.22 -5.73 17.60
CA SER A 127 6.08 -6.90 17.76
C SER A 127 6.49 -7.51 16.42
N SER A 128 7.33 -8.53 16.45
CA SER A 128 7.71 -9.32 15.28
C SER A 128 7.07 -10.70 15.35
N VAL A 129 6.42 -11.16 14.29
CA VAL A 129 5.81 -12.50 14.21
C VAL A 129 6.56 -13.45 13.28
N GLY A 130 7.70 -13.01 12.72
CA GLY A 130 8.53 -13.78 11.80
C GLY A 130 8.61 -13.15 10.41
N ALA A 131 9.27 -13.83 9.46
CA ALA A 131 9.31 -13.42 8.06
C ALA A 131 7.95 -13.61 7.40
N LEU A 132 7.35 -12.49 7.01
CA LEU A 132 6.09 -12.44 6.27
C LEU A 132 6.37 -12.13 4.81
N ARG A 133 5.52 -12.65 3.93
CA ARG A 133 5.47 -12.27 2.51
C ARG A 133 4.03 -11.99 2.16
N LEU A 134 3.66 -10.72 2.23
CA LEU A 134 2.30 -10.28 1.99
C LEU A 134 2.22 -9.75 0.57
N PRO A 135 1.15 -10.07 -0.18
CA PRO A 135 0.94 -9.44 -1.47
C PRO A 135 0.76 -7.93 -1.28
N PHE A 136 0.88 -7.18 -2.36
CA PHE A 136 0.49 -5.78 -2.41
C PHE A 136 -0.86 -5.56 -1.69
N PRO A 137 -0.99 -4.57 -0.77
CA PRO A 137 -0.10 -3.44 -0.46
C PRO A 137 1.05 -3.72 0.52
N TYR A 138 1.52 -4.97 0.60
CA TYR A 138 2.55 -5.43 1.54
C TYR A 138 2.13 -5.32 3.00
N TYR A 139 0.82 -5.28 3.24
CA TYR A 139 0.26 -5.40 4.57
C TYR A 139 -1.08 -6.10 4.52
N SER A 140 -1.50 -6.63 5.66
CA SER A 140 -2.84 -7.20 5.85
C SER A 140 -3.42 -6.65 7.14
N CYS A 141 -4.71 -6.36 7.12
CA CYS A 141 -5.47 -5.83 8.24
C CYS A 141 -6.53 -6.85 8.62
N PHE A 142 -6.59 -7.19 9.89
CA PHE A 142 -7.57 -8.11 10.44
C PHE A 142 -8.38 -7.45 11.53
N GLN A 143 -9.69 -7.64 11.49
CA GLN A 143 -10.61 -7.19 12.53
C GLN A 143 -11.27 -8.39 13.19
N GLN A 144 -11.52 -8.29 14.50
CA GLN A 144 -12.20 -9.35 15.23
C GLN A 144 -13.70 -9.39 14.92
N SER A 145 -14.27 -10.61 14.88
CA SER A 145 -15.72 -10.83 14.85
C SER A 145 -16.08 -11.80 15.97
N SER A 146 -16.85 -11.31 16.95
CA SER A 146 -17.23 -12.07 18.16
C SER A 146 -16.03 -12.57 18.99
N GLY A 147 -15.01 -11.72 19.20
CA GLY A 147 -13.82 -12.04 19.99
C GLY A 147 -12.88 -13.07 19.34
N ARG A 148 -13.01 -13.25 18.02
CA ARG A 148 -12.30 -14.26 17.24
C ARG A 148 -11.80 -13.67 15.94
N ILE A 149 -10.68 -14.21 15.44
CA ILE A 149 -10.22 -14.05 14.06
C ILE A 149 -9.88 -15.42 13.49
N LYS A 150 -10.12 -15.60 12.20
CA LYS A 150 -9.70 -16.81 11.49
C LYS A 150 -8.78 -16.43 10.34
N LEU A 151 -7.55 -16.92 10.40
CA LEU A 151 -6.48 -16.61 9.47
C LEU A 151 -6.13 -17.83 8.62
N LEU A 152 -5.79 -17.58 7.37
CA LEU A 152 -5.26 -18.55 6.43
C LEU A 152 -3.78 -18.25 6.20
N TYR A 153 -2.93 -19.15 6.65
CA TYR A 153 -1.48 -19.11 6.43
C TYR A 153 -1.13 -19.88 5.18
N SER A 154 -0.25 -19.33 4.36
CA SER A 154 0.31 -20.02 3.19
C SER A 154 1.82 -19.78 3.12
N SER A 155 2.61 -20.84 2.97
CA SER A 155 4.07 -20.73 2.94
C SER A 155 4.63 -20.74 1.52
N TRP A 156 5.61 -19.88 1.28
CA TRP A 156 6.31 -19.79 0.00
C TRP A 156 7.75 -19.30 0.19
N ASN A 157 8.72 -20.12 -0.22
CA ASN A 157 10.15 -19.80 -0.22
C ASN A 157 10.68 -19.21 1.11
N GLY A 158 10.40 -19.87 2.25
CA GLY A 158 10.90 -19.40 3.54
C GLY A 158 10.14 -18.23 4.17
N SER A 159 9.02 -17.81 3.56
CA SER A 159 8.16 -16.74 4.09
C SER A 159 6.71 -17.19 4.15
N VAL A 160 5.92 -16.54 5.00
CA VAL A 160 4.51 -16.89 5.21
C VAL A 160 3.62 -15.71 4.82
N SER A 161 2.65 -15.97 3.95
CA SER A 161 1.55 -15.06 3.67
C SER A 161 0.39 -15.36 4.63
N VAL A 162 -0.20 -14.31 5.18
CA VAL A 162 -1.30 -14.40 6.15
C VAL A 162 -2.48 -13.65 5.58
N ASN A 163 -3.59 -14.33 5.35
CA ASN A 163 -4.81 -13.75 4.80
C ASN A 163 -5.99 -14.02 5.73
N ALA A 164 -7.06 -13.24 5.59
CA ALA A 164 -8.29 -13.51 6.31
C ALA A 164 -8.93 -14.74 5.66
N SER A 165 -9.32 -15.73 6.47
CA SER A 165 -10.00 -16.92 5.92
C SER A 165 -11.43 -16.64 5.48
N GLU A 166 -12.04 -15.55 5.98
CA GLU A 166 -13.38 -15.10 5.62
C GLU A 166 -13.37 -13.55 5.51
N PRO A 167 -14.13 -12.94 4.57
CA PRO A 167 -14.10 -11.49 4.34
C PRO A 167 -14.39 -10.64 5.58
N ARG A 168 -15.27 -11.09 6.48
CA ARG A 168 -15.63 -10.37 7.72
C ARG A 168 -14.44 -10.12 8.66
N TYR A 169 -13.38 -10.92 8.56
CA TYR A 169 -12.17 -10.76 9.37
C TYR A 169 -11.13 -9.86 8.69
N SER A 170 -11.33 -9.46 7.44
CA SER A 170 -10.44 -8.53 6.74
C SER A 170 -10.91 -7.09 6.98
N CYS A 171 -9.96 -6.21 7.27
CA CYS A 171 -10.12 -4.76 7.16
C CYS A 171 -9.14 -4.17 6.15
N VAL A 172 -8.58 -5.00 5.26
CA VAL A 172 -7.74 -4.55 4.15
C VAL A 172 -8.61 -3.72 3.21
N PRO A 173 -8.11 -2.58 2.69
CA PRO A 173 -8.79 -1.83 1.64
C PRO A 173 -9.18 -2.71 0.45
N SER A 174 -10.24 -2.34 -0.25
CA SER A 174 -10.58 -3.01 -1.50
C SER A 174 -9.46 -2.76 -2.52
N ILE A 175 -8.89 -3.84 -3.06
CA ILE A 175 -7.88 -3.76 -4.13
C ILE A 175 -8.63 -3.94 -5.45
N GLN A 176 -8.66 -2.89 -6.25
CA GLN A 176 -9.23 -2.88 -7.59
C GLN A 176 -8.09 -2.91 -8.59
N GLU A 177 -8.09 -3.90 -9.48
CA GLU A 177 -7.20 -3.89 -10.63
C GLU A 177 -7.75 -2.91 -11.66
N VAL A 178 -6.93 -1.95 -12.07
CA VAL A 178 -7.35 -0.96 -13.06
C VAL A 178 -7.18 -1.59 -14.44
N ARG A 179 -8.29 -2.00 -15.05
CA ARG A 179 -8.33 -2.48 -16.44
C ARG A 179 -9.41 -1.72 -17.18
N VAL A 180 -9.01 -1.00 -18.22
CA VAL A 180 -9.91 -0.29 -19.12
C VAL A 180 -9.93 -1.08 -20.43
N ALA A 181 -11.13 -1.28 -21.00
CA ALA A 181 -11.27 -1.93 -22.29
C ALA A 181 -10.60 -1.10 -23.38
N GLU A 182 -10.07 -1.72 -24.43
CA GLU A 182 -9.31 -1.03 -25.48
C GLU A 182 -10.06 0.13 -26.11
N GLU A 183 -11.35 -0.05 -26.39
CA GLU A 183 -12.23 0.96 -26.96
C GLU A 183 -12.44 2.15 -26.00
N GLU A 184 -12.54 1.90 -24.69
CA GLU A 184 -12.76 2.95 -23.69
C GLU A 184 -11.47 3.71 -23.33
N ARG A 185 -10.30 3.17 -23.65
CA ARG A 185 -9.02 3.85 -23.39
C ARG A 185 -8.84 5.06 -24.29
N ASP A 186 -9.17 4.87 -25.56
CA ASP A 186 -9.08 5.91 -26.58
C ASP A 186 -10.01 7.06 -26.20
N ASP A 187 -11.21 6.76 -25.69
CA ASP A 187 -12.16 7.75 -25.17
C ASP A 187 -11.57 8.55 -23.99
N VAL A 188 -10.95 7.89 -23.00
CA VAL A 188 -10.35 8.58 -21.83
C VAL A 188 -9.19 9.49 -22.25
N ILE A 189 -8.38 9.07 -23.23
CA ILE A 189 -7.27 9.88 -23.74
C ILE A 189 -7.79 11.03 -24.57
N GLU A 190 -8.78 10.79 -25.44
CA GLU A 190 -9.43 11.81 -26.23
C GLU A 190 -10.06 12.88 -25.34
N GLU A 191 -10.76 12.48 -24.28
CA GLU A 191 -11.32 13.38 -23.30
C GLU A 191 -10.22 14.16 -22.57
N ALA A 192 -9.10 13.51 -22.22
CA ALA A 192 -7.95 14.18 -21.62
C ALA A 192 -7.27 15.20 -22.55
N LEU A 193 -7.46 15.10 -23.86
CA LEU A 193 -6.92 16.05 -24.84
C LEU A 193 -7.85 17.22 -25.14
N GLY A 194 -9.13 17.07 -24.80
CA GLY A 194 -10.14 18.08 -25.10
C GLY A 194 -10.45 18.22 -26.59
N ALA A 195 -11.39 19.10 -26.91
CA ALA A 195 -11.84 19.25 -28.28
C ALA A 195 -10.81 19.95 -29.16
N GLY A 196 -10.42 19.27 -30.24
CA GLY A 196 -9.45 19.77 -31.22
C GLY A 196 -8.02 19.31 -30.96
N GLY A 197 -7.72 18.73 -29.78
CA GLY A 197 -6.44 18.13 -29.51
C GLY A 197 -6.22 16.90 -30.40
N THR A 198 -5.03 16.79 -30.98
CA THR A 198 -4.60 15.60 -31.72
C THR A 198 -3.27 15.11 -31.18
N CYS A 199 -3.21 13.84 -30.79
CA CYS A 199 -1.95 13.17 -30.47
C CYS A 199 -1.74 11.99 -31.39
N ASP A 200 -0.52 11.90 -31.93
CA ASP A 200 -0.09 10.71 -32.64
C ASP A 200 0.13 9.60 -31.62
N ALA A 201 -0.67 8.55 -31.74
CA ALA A 201 -0.55 7.34 -30.94
C ALA A 201 0.31 6.32 -31.65
N LYS A 202 1.28 5.71 -30.97
CA LYS A 202 2.13 4.72 -31.59
C LYS A 202 1.34 3.43 -31.86
N GLY A 203 1.16 3.10 -33.15
CA GLY A 203 0.42 1.90 -33.58
C GLY A 203 -1.09 2.08 -33.71
N HIS A 204 -1.62 3.24 -33.30
CA HIS A 204 -3.00 3.66 -33.55
C HIS A 204 -2.96 4.90 -34.45
N GLY A 205 -4.04 5.22 -35.16
CA GLY A 205 -4.10 6.48 -35.94
C GLY A 205 -3.97 7.71 -35.02
N PRO A 206 -3.92 8.93 -35.57
CA PRO A 206 -4.04 10.12 -34.73
C PRO A 206 -5.37 10.08 -33.97
N PHE A 207 -5.33 10.31 -32.65
CA PHE A 207 -6.55 10.57 -31.89
C PHE A 207 -7.15 11.89 -32.35
N GLN A 208 -8.43 11.87 -32.72
CA GLN A 208 -9.15 13.08 -33.14
C GLN A 208 -10.30 13.31 -32.16
N GLY A 209 -10.14 14.32 -31.31
CA GLY A 209 -11.23 14.81 -30.47
C GLY A 209 -12.50 15.05 -31.28
N SER A 210 -13.62 14.47 -30.85
CA SER A 210 -14.93 14.67 -31.46
C SER A 210 -15.29 16.16 -31.43
N GLY A 211 -15.23 16.79 -32.60
CA GLY A 211 -15.35 18.24 -32.77
C GLY A 211 -16.76 18.82 -32.52
N ASP A 212 -17.72 18.01 -32.06
CA ASP A 212 -19.14 18.37 -32.05
C ASP A 212 -19.61 19.10 -30.78
N SER A 213 -18.74 19.27 -29.78
CA SER A 213 -19.11 19.90 -28.50
C SER A 213 -18.70 21.38 -28.44
N ALA A 214 -19.30 22.21 -29.29
CA ALA A 214 -19.17 23.67 -29.26
C ALA A 214 -20.15 24.31 -28.27
N GLY A 215 -20.00 23.99 -26.98
CA GLY A 215 -20.62 24.75 -25.89
C GLY A 215 -19.77 25.97 -25.53
N PRO A 216 -20.36 27.10 -25.10
CA PRO A 216 -19.59 28.23 -24.59
C PRO A 216 -18.90 27.80 -23.29
N SER A 217 -17.60 27.50 -23.37
CA SER A 217 -16.76 27.19 -22.23
C SER A 217 -16.35 28.49 -21.52
N ASP A 218 -16.57 28.58 -20.21
CA ASP A 218 -16.00 29.65 -19.40
C ASP A 218 -14.45 29.59 -19.46
N ASP A 219 -13.82 30.70 -19.89
CA ASP A 219 -12.40 30.83 -20.31
C ASP A 219 -11.32 30.52 -19.24
N LYS A 220 -11.64 29.89 -18.11
CA LYS A 220 -10.69 29.66 -17.00
C LYS A 220 -10.42 28.20 -16.66
N GLU A 221 -11.12 27.25 -17.27
CA GLU A 221 -11.04 25.83 -16.86
C GLU A 221 -10.25 24.92 -17.82
N ASN A 222 -9.62 25.44 -18.90
CA ASN A 222 -8.96 24.62 -19.93
C ASN A 222 -7.41 24.53 -19.84
N GLU A 223 -6.77 25.09 -18.81
CA GLU A 223 -5.29 25.20 -18.73
C GLU A 223 -4.55 23.87 -18.87
N ALA A 224 -5.17 22.77 -18.47
CA ALA A 224 -4.54 21.47 -18.48
C ALA A 224 -4.74 20.66 -19.76
N GLY A 225 -5.85 20.90 -20.49
CA GLY A 225 -5.98 20.40 -21.86
C GLY A 225 -4.93 21.04 -22.77
N GLU A 226 -4.70 22.36 -22.60
CA GLU A 226 -3.62 23.07 -23.29
C GLU A 226 -2.22 22.52 -22.94
N GLU A 227 -2.01 22.09 -21.68
CA GLU A 227 -0.74 21.50 -21.26
C GLU A 227 -0.52 20.11 -21.88
N LEU A 228 -1.54 19.26 -21.95
CA LEU A 228 -1.44 17.94 -22.58
C LEU A 228 -1.32 18.06 -24.11
N GLU A 229 -2.05 18.98 -24.73
CA GLU A 229 -1.93 19.29 -26.15
C GLU A 229 -0.50 19.72 -26.49
N LYS A 230 0.06 20.65 -25.72
CA LYS A 230 1.46 21.07 -25.85
C LYS A 230 2.45 19.92 -25.64
N LEU A 231 2.17 19.02 -24.70
CA LEU A 231 2.98 17.81 -24.53
C LEU A 231 2.93 16.92 -25.77
N CYS A 232 1.80 16.83 -26.47
CA CYS A 232 1.66 16.05 -27.71
C CYS A 232 2.22 16.69 -28.98
N GLU A 233 2.43 18.01 -29.00
CA GLU A 233 3.10 18.66 -30.15
C GLU A 233 4.50 18.06 -30.35
N ASP A 234 5.23 17.88 -29.25
CA ASP A 234 6.62 17.41 -29.24
C ASP A 234 6.77 15.89 -29.03
N ASN A 235 5.70 15.20 -28.59
CA ASN A 235 5.76 13.79 -28.19
C ASN A 235 4.68 12.93 -28.87
N THR A 236 4.97 11.64 -29.03
CA THR A 236 3.99 10.60 -29.35
C THR A 236 3.52 9.92 -28.07
N ILE A 237 2.24 9.58 -27.99
CA ILE A 237 1.69 8.78 -26.90
C ILE A 237 1.97 7.30 -27.18
N GLU A 238 2.62 6.64 -26.23
CA GLU A 238 2.72 5.18 -26.18
C GLU A 238 1.86 4.65 -25.03
N LEU A 239 0.82 3.88 -25.37
CA LEU A 239 0.01 3.15 -24.40
C LEU A 239 0.87 2.08 -23.71
N THR A 240 0.71 1.95 -22.39
CA THR A 240 1.51 1.01 -21.59
C THR A 240 0.80 -0.31 -21.29
N ASP A 241 -0.22 -0.64 -22.08
CA ASP A 241 -1.08 -1.80 -21.86
C ASP A 241 -0.29 -3.09 -21.74
N ASN A 242 -0.61 -3.88 -20.71
CA ASN A 242 0.08 -5.13 -20.38
C ASN A 242 1.58 -4.99 -20.09
N LYS A 243 2.15 -3.78 -20.14
CA LYS A 243 3.55 -3.47 -19.79
C LYS A 243 3.68 -2.86 -18.39
N VAL A 244 2.58 -2.37 -17.84
CA VAL A 244 2.48 -1.96 -16.43
C VAL A 244 1.39 -2.76 -15.71
N ASP A 245 1.56 -2.92 -14.40
CA ASP A 245 0.51 -3.31 -13.46
C ASP A 245 0.07 -2.06 -12.71
N ILE A 246 -1.23 -1.78 -12.73
CA ILE A 246 -1.84 -0.67 -12.01
C ILE A 246 -2.87 -1.23 -11.04
N GLN A 247 -2.70 -0.92 -9.76
CA GLN A 247 -3.57 -1.38 -8.69
C GLN A 247 -4.01 -0.19 -7.86
N ARG A 248 -5.31 -0.17 -7.55
CA ARG A 248 -5.96 0.86 -6.74
C ARG A 248 -6.38 0.26 -5.41
N LEU A 249 -6.01 0.89 -4.31
CA LEU A 249 -6.49 0.59 -2.97
C LEU A 249 -7.51 1.63 -2.57
N VAL A 250 -8.71 1.18 -2.24
CA VAL A 250 -9.82 2.04 -1.87
C VAL A 250 -10.22 1.72 -0.43
N ARG A 251 -10.12 2.71 0.46
CA ARG A 251 -10.52 2.62 1.87
C ARG A 251 -11.47 3.74 2.23
N PHE A 252 -12.66 3.39 2.72
CA PHE A 252 -13.57 4.36 3.31
C PHE A 252 -13.29 4.52 4.81
N ASP A 253 -13.13 5.76 5.25
CA ASP A 253 -13.06 6.18 6.65
C ASP A 253 -14.46 6.63 7.08
N GLU A 254 -15.15 5.77 7.84
CA GLU A 254 -16.52 6.04 8.32
C GLU A 254 -16.59 7.23 9.27
N GLU A 255 -15.54 7.50 10.05
CA GLU A 255 -15.54 8.60 11.03
C GLU A 255 -15.44 9.95 10.33
N LYS A 256 -14.67 10.02 9.24
CA LYS A 256 -14.47 11.25 8.47
C LYS A 256 -15.38 11.37 7.26
N GLU A 257 -16.14 10.32 6.93
CA GLU A 257 -16.95 10.18 5.73
C GLU A 257 -16.14 10.44 4.44
N LYS A 258 -14.94 9.83 4.37
CA LYS A 258 -13.98 10.05 3.26
C LYS A 258 -13.48 8.75 2.68
N THR A 259 -13.22 8.73 1.38
CA THR A 259 -12.50 7.64 0.73
C THR A 259 -11.05 8.05 0.48
N HIS A 260 -10.12 7.24 0.99
CA HIS A 260 -8.71 7.29 0.68
C HIS A 260 -8.40 6.32 -0.46
N VAL A 261 -7.79 6.84 -1.52
CA VAL A 261 -7.34 6.06 -2.67
C VAL A 261 -5.82 6.08 -2.73
N SER A 262 -5.19 4.91 -2.82
CA SER A 262 -3.77 4.78 -3.12
C SER A 262 -3.59 3.97 -4.40
N ILE A 263 -2.80 4.48 -5.33
CA ILE A 263 -2.58 3.90 -6.65
C ILE A 263 -1.13 3.50 -6.74
N VAL A 264 -0.90 2.29 -7.24
CA VAL A 264 0.43 1.76 -7.47
C VAL A 264 0.59 1.32 -8.89
N VAL A 265 1.69 1.80 -9.47
CA VAL A 265 2.10 1.52 -10.82
C VAL A 265 3.43 0.81 -10.77
N LYS A 266 3.52 -0.34 -11.45
CA LYS A 266 4.72 -1.16 -11.55
C LYS A 266 4.98 -1.53 -13.00
N SER A 267 6.20 -1.32 -13.49
CA SER A 267 6.59 -1.82 -14.81
C SER A 267 6.91 -3.32 -14.80
N LYS A 268 6.43 -4.03 -15.83
CA LYS A 268 6.65 -5.47 -16.08
C LYS A 268 7.97 -5.81 -16.79
N GLY A 269 8.87 -4.85 -16.96
CA GLY A 269 10.17 -5.12 -17.59
C GLY A 269 10.68 -4.00 -18.50
N GLU A 270 9.86 -2.99 -18.76
CA GLU A 270 10.19 -1.87 -19.63
C GLU A 270 10.54 -0.61 -18.83
N ASP A 271 11.46 0.20 -19.34
CA ASP A 271 11.70 1.54 -18.83
C ASP A 271 10.77 2.50 -19.56
N PHE A 272 9.99 3.27 -18.80
CA PHE A 272 9.21 4.37 -19.35
C PHE A 272 9.83 5.68 -18.89
N ASP A 273 10.11 6.56 -19.85
CA ASP A 273 10.39 7.96 -19.58
C ASP A 273 9.07 8.73 -19.66
N ASN A 274 8.87 9.72 -18.78
CA ASN A 274 7.66 10.54 -18.74
C ASN A 274 6.35 9.73 -18.69
N PHE A 275 6.29 8.72 -17.82
CA PHE A 275 5.06 7.97 -17.57
C PHE A 275 4.02 8.88 -16.92
N MET A 276 2.81 8.85 -17.47
CA MET A 276 1.64 9.56 -16.99
C MET A 276 0.51 8.56 -16.72
N TYR A 277 -0.32 8.90 -15.76
CA TYR A 277 -1.52 8.14 -15.42
C TYR A 277 -2.69 9.11 -15.33
N ILE A 278 -3.84 8.72 -15.87
CA ILE A 278 -5.09 9.47 -15.84
C ILE A 278 -6.16 8.60 -15.19
N GLU A 279 -6.96 9.18 -14.30
CA GLU A 279 -8.24 8.64 -13.88
C GLU A 279 -9.38 9.51 -14.36
N ASP A 280 -10.37 8.87 -14.94
CA ASP A 280 -11.64 9.44 -15.31
C ASP A 280 -12.70 9.10 -14.26
N PHE A 281 -13.42 10.11 -13.79
CA PHE A 281 -14.49 10.00 -12.81
C PHE A 281 -15.81 10.41 -13.45
N PRO A 282 -16.77 9.49 -13.56
CA PRO A 282 -18.09 9.84 -14.09
C PRO A 282 -18.74 10.96 -13.27
N LYS A 283 -19.31 11.96 -13.94
CA LYS A 283 -19.97 13.11 -13.32
C LYS A 283 -21.12 12.70 -12.39
N ASP A 284 -21.80 11.61 -12.72
CA ASP A 284 -22.86 11.02 -11.88
C ASP A 284 -22.29 10.50 -10.55
N CYS A 285 -21.04 10.03 -10.55
CA CYS A 285 -20.33 9.63 -9.35
C CYS A 285 -19.80 10.85 -8.57
N LEU A 286 -19.11 11.76 -9.28
CA LEU A 286 -18.26 12.78 -8.65
C LEU A 286 -18.48 14.19 -9.24
N GLY A 287 -19.73 14.68 -9.22
CA GLY A 287 -20.17 15.98 -9.75
C GLY A 287 -19.07 17.01 -10.11
N LYS A 288 -18.40 17.61 -9.12
CA LYS A 288 -17.19 18.44 -9.34
C LYS A 288 -16.02 17.92 -8.51
N LEU A 289 -14.92 17.60 -9.19
CA LEU A 289 -13.69 17.14 -8.55
C LEU A 289 -13.10 18.12 -7.53
N SER A 290 -13.15 19.43 -7.83
CA SER A 290 -12.66 20.48 -6.92
C SER A 290 -13.38 20.50 -5.57
N ASP A 291 -14.63 20.07 -5.55
CA ASP A 291 -15.48 20.10 -4.36
C ASP A 291 -15.31 18.81 -3.54
N ALA A 292 -14.90 17.73 -4.22
CA ALA A 292 -14.70 16.41 -3.64
C ALA A 292 -13.27 16.18 -3.12
N LEU A 293 -12.24 16.71 -3.80
CA LEU A 293 -10.84 16.52 -3.43
C LEU A 293 -10.45 17.36 -2.22
N GLU A 294 -9.75 16.74 -1.27
CA GLU A 294 -9.13 17.47 -0.18
C GLU A 294 -7.67 17.86 -0.47
N PRO A 295 -7.32 19.14 -0.33
CA PRO A 295 -5.98 19.64 -0.64
C PRO A 295 -4.91 19.19 0.37
N GLU A 296 -5.30 18.76 1.57
CA GLU A 296 -4.37 18.42 2.66
C GLU A 296 -3.91 16.95 2.65
N ASP A 297 -4.67 16.05 2.01
CA ASP A 297 -4.41 14.59 2.03
C ASP A 297 -4.04 14.01 0.65
N SER A 298 -3.78 14.86 -0.34
CA SER A 298 -3.34 14.42 -1.66
C SER A 298 -1.87 14.04 -1.63
N PHE A 299 -1.62 12.73 -1.50
CA PHE A 299 -0.30 12.12 -1.39
C PHE A 299 0.59 12.55 -2.55
N ALA A 300 1.68 13.26 -2.23
CA ALA A 300 2.73 13.66 -3.18
C ALA A 300 2.20 14.14 -4.55
N LEU A 301 1.30 15.13 -4.56
CA LEU A 301 0.98 15.84 -5.79
C LEU A 301 2.21 16.61 -6.28
N THR A 302 3.00 16.02 -7.18
CA THR A 302 3.52 16.78 -8.31
C THR A 302 2.33 17.07 -9.22
N LYS A 303 1.58 18.13 -8.86
CA LYS A 303 0.27 18.52 -9.42
C LYS A 303 0.32 18.69 -10.95
N GLN A 304 -0.60 18.01 -11.64
CA GLN A 304 -1.36 18.54 -12.78
C GLN A 304 -2.80 18.02 -12.66
N SER A 305 -3.68 18.71 -11.92
CA SER A 305 -5.12 18.38 -11.90
C SER A 305 -5.81 19.02 -13.10
N VAL A 306 -6.51 18.23 -13.92
CA VAL A 306 -7.03 18.62 -15.23
C VAL A 306 -8.55 18.49 -15.23
N LYS A 307 -9.30 19.56 -15.45
CA LYS A 307 -10.73 19.43 -15.76
C LYS A 307 -10.89 19.48 -17.27
N ILE A 308 -11.56 18.50 -17.88
CA ILE A 308 -11.98 18.62 -19.28
C ILE A 308 -13.47 18.27 -19.41
N LYS A 309 -14.18 19.24 -19.98
CA LYS A 309 -15.52 19.24 -20.59
C LYS A 309 -16.74 18.61 -19.88
N ASP A 310 -16.75 17.37 -19.39
CA ASP A 310 -17.98 16.79 -18.81
C ASP A 310 -17.79 15.88 -17.60
N ASP A 311 -16.84 14.93 -17.66
CA ASP A 311 -16.46 14.08 -16.53
C ASP A 311 -15.13 14.57 -15.92
N PRO A 312 -15.04 14.66 -14.57
CA PRO A 312 -13.81 15.10 -13.95
C PRO A 312 -12.63 14.13 -14.15
N LEU A 313 -11.51 14.65 -14.64
CA LEU A 313 -10.26 13.88 -14.79
C LEU A 313 -9.24 14.22 -13.70
N MET A 314 -8.39 13.25 -13.35
CA MET A 314 -7.16 13.48 -12.59
C MET A 314 -5.98 12.91 -13.33
N MET A 315 -4.91 13.70 -13.45
CA MET A 315 -3.69 13.30 -14.12
C MET A 315 -2.51 13.36 -13.17
N TRP A 316 -1.62 12.39 -13.30
CA TRP A 316 -0.37 12.32 -12.54
C TRP A 316 0.78 12.11 -13.50
N ASN A 317 1.75 13.04 -13.45
CA ASN A 317 3.03 12.85 -14.08
C ASN A 317 3.98 12.15 -13.10
N LEU A 318 4.29 10.88 -13.38
CA LEU A 318 5.19 10.08 -12.57
C LEU A 318 6.63 10.14 -13.09
N GLY A 319 6.90 10.76 -14.24
CA GLY A 319 8.25 10.82 -14.81
C GLY A 319 8.79 9.42 -15.14
N LYS A 320 10.05 9.14 -14.79
CA LYS A 320 10.68 7.86 -15.12
C LYS A 320 10.16 6.69 -14.29
N LEU A 321 9.66 5.63 -14.92
CA LEU A 321 9.26 4.36 -14.30
C LEU A 321 10.22 3.25 -14.74
N LYS A 322 10.95 2.66 -13.78
CA LYS A 322 11.97 1.64 -14.06
C LYS A 322 11.39 0.22 -13.94
N PRO A 323 11.93 -0.78 -14.66
CA PRO A 323 11.56 -2.19 -14.54
C PRO A 323 11.56 -2.69 -13.11
N GLY A 324 10.45 -3.28 -12.68
CA GLY A 324 10.28 -3.85 -11.34
C GLY A 324 10.31 -2.83 -10.20
N LYS A 325 10.39 -1.52 -10.48
CA LYS A 325 10.20 -0.46 -9.49
C LYS A 325 8.75 -0.04 -9.46
N GLU A 326 8.27 0.17 -8.25
CA GLU A 326 6.92 0.63 -7.98
C GLU A 326 6.93 2.14 -7.75
N LYS A 327 5.90 2.81 -8.23
CA LYS A 327 5.55 4.17 -7.84
C LYS A 327 4.17 4.16 -7.24
N MET A 328 4.03 4.91 -6.17
CA MET A 328 2.82 4.96 -5.37
C MET A 328 2.43 6.40 -5.13
N PHE A 329 1.17 6.71 -5.38
CA PHE A 329 0.55 8.04 -5.18
C PHE A 329 -0.90 7.83 -4.77
N GLY A 330 -1.65 8.89 -4.49
CA GLY A 330 -3.01 8.74 -4.05
C GLY A 330 -3.70 10.07 -3.77
N TYR A 331 -4.95 9.98 -3.37
CA TYR A 331 -5.79 11.12 -3.04
C TYR A 331 -6.87 10.74 -2.03
N SER A 332 -7.54 11.75 -1.49
CA SER A 332 -8.68 11.56 -0.60
C SER A 332 -9.87 12.37 -1.12
N ILE A 333 -11.05 11.76 -1.10
CA ILE A 333 -12.30 12.41 -1.56
C ILE A 333 -13.42 12.26 -0.54
N LYS A 334 -14.28 13.27 -0.46
CA LYS A 334 -15.48 13.30 0.41
C LYS A 334 -16.68 12.56 -0.20
N LYS A 335 -16.47 11.33 -0.67
CA LYS A 335 -17.49 10.50 -1.32
C LYS A 335 -17.12 9.03 -1.16
N ARG A 336 -18.10 8.13 -0.98
CA ARG A 336 -17.91 6.67 -1.08
C ARG A 336 -17.70 6.28 -2.55
N LEU A 337 -16.63 5.54 -2.84
CA LEU A 337 -16.34 5.03 -4.20
C LEU A 337 -16.80 3.60 -4.43
N ASP A 338 -17.23 2.93 -3.37
CA ASP A 338 -17.87 1.61 -3.36
C ASP A 338 -19.41 1.72 -3.39
N ASP A 339 -19.94 2.93 -3.63
CA ASP A 339 -21.36 3.14 -3.96
C ASP A 339 -21.61 2.54 -5.36
N PRO A 340 -22.68 1.76 -5.61
CA PRO A 340 -23.00 1.23 -6.94
C PRO A 340 -23.00 2.28 -8.07
N ASP A 341 -23.29 3.54 -7.76
CA ASP A 341 -23.26 4.65 -8.73
C ASP A 341 -21.82 5.09 -9.10
N CYS A 342 -20.82 4.65 -8.33
CA CYS A 342 -19.39 4.96 -8.47
C CYS A 342 -18.51 3.72 -8.69
N GLU A 343 -18.99 2.54 -8.28
CA GLU A 343 -18.21 1.30 -8.23
C GLU A 343 -17.90 0.81 -9.64
N GLY A 344 -16.61 0.67 -9.95
CA GLY A 344 -16.15 0.29 -11.29
C GLY A 344 -16.29 1.38 -12.36
N ALA A 345 -16.81 2.54 -11.99
CA ALA A 345 -17.03 3.66 -12.90
C ALA A 345 -15.75 4.48 -13.11
N VAL A 346 -14.85 4.51 -12.11
CA VAL A 346 -13.55 5.19 -12.22
C VAL A 346 -12.63 4.38 -13.13
N LYS A 347 -12.37 4.91 -14.32
CA LYS A 347 -11.48 4.31 -15.32
C LYS A 347 -10.09 4.91 -15.16
N GLY A 348 -9.04 4.12 -15.37
CA GLY A 348 -7.66 4.59 -15.24
C GLY A 348 -6.78 4.10 -16.37
N VAL A 349 -6.04 5.02 -17.00
CA VAL A 349 -5.19 4.73 -18.17
C VAL A 349 -3.77 5.23 -17.93
N GLY A 350 -2.79 4.36 -18.16
CA GLY A 350 -1.37 4.68 -18.10
C GLY A 350 -0.75 4.78 -19.48
N PHE A 351 0.01 5.84 -19.74
CA PHE A 351 0.73 6.05 -21.00
C PHE A 351 2.10 6.67 -20.76
N SER A 352 2.96 6.62 -21.76
CA SER A 352 4.28 7.25 -21.76
C SER A 352 4.38 8.21 -22.95
N LEU A 353 5.10 9.32 -22.74
CA LEU A 353 5.37 10.30 -23.79
C LEU A 353 6.78 10.08 -24.35
N GLU A 354 6.85 9.71 -25.64
CA GLU A 354 8.11 9.57 -26.36
C GLU A 354 8.37 10.79 -27.25
N PRO A 355 9.56 11.41 -27.23
CA PRO A 355 9.86 12.55 -28.10
C PRO A 355 9.77 12.16 -29.59
N LYS A 356 9.06 12.95 -30.41
CA LYS A 356 8.97 12.73 -31.87
C LYS A 356 10.34 12.76 -32.55
N ASN A 357 11.25 13.59 -32.04
CA ASN A 357 12.61 13.76 -32.55
C ASN A 357 13.63 13.52 -31.42
N PRO A 358 13.95 12.25 -31.09
CA PRO A 358 14.92 11.97 -30.04
C PRO A 358 16.31 12.51 -30.41
N PRO A 359 17.09 13.03 -29.44
CA PRO A 359 18.45 13.51 -29.71
C PRO A 359 19.29 12.40 -30.37
N PRO A 360 20.08 12.71 -31.42
CA PRO A 360 20.90 11.71 -32.09
C PRO A 360 21.86 11.06 -31.10
N GLY A 361 21.74 9.74 -30.94
CA GLY A 361 22.60 8.93 -30.07
C GLY A 361 21.94 8.37 -28.80
N ILE A 362 20.68 8.72 -28.51
CA ILE A 362 19.89 8.03 -27.47
C ILE A 362 19.09 6.92 -28.17
N PRO A 363 19.36 5.63 -27.90
CA PRO A 363 18.53 4.57 -28.44
C PRO A 363 17.10 4.77 -27.92
N SER A 364 16.15 4.94 -28.84
CA SER A 364 14.73 4.82 -28.53
C SER A 364 14.53 3.48 -27.81
N SER A 365 13.69 3.49 -26.77
CA SER A 365 13.27 2.36 -25.92
C SER A 365 12.79 1.11 -26.68
N GLY A 366 12.73 1.15 -28.01
CA GLY A 366 12.42 0.07 -28.93
C GLY A 366 13.00 -1.26 -28.46
N GLY A 367 12.08 -2.08 -27.93
CA GLY A 367 12.36 -3.32 -27.25
C GLY A 367 13.37 -4.18 -27.99
N ILE A 368 14.28 -4.78 -27.21
CA ILE A 368 15.18 -5.81 -27.70
C ILE A 368 14.31 -6.88 -28.37
N PRO A 369 14.43 -7.13 -29.68
CA PRO A 369 13.64 -8.15 -30.33
C PRO A 369 14.03 -9.50 -29.73
N SER A 370 13.07 -10.13 -29.04
CA SER A 370 13.18 -11.51 -28.57
C SER A 370 13.32 -12.41 -29.80
N SER A 371 14.57 -12.76 -30.11
CA SER A 371 14.91 -13.64 -31.23
C SER A 371 14.28 -15.02 -31.00
N PRO A 372 13.72 -15.67 -32.03
CA PRO A 372 13.18 -17.03 -31.89
C PRO A 372 14.32 -18.03 -31.69
N PRO A 373 14.08 -19.17 -30.99
CA PRO A 373 15.08 -20.22 -30.85
C PRO A 373 15.22 -20.97 -32.19
N GLY A 374 16.12 -20.48 -33.03
CA GLY A 374 16.52 -21.10 -34.28
C GLY A 374 17.53 -22.23 -34.05
N GLN A 375 17.08 -23.45 -34.37
CA GLN A 375 17.89 -24.65 -34.54
C GLN A 375 19.04 -24.43 -35.52
N GLY A 376 20.21 -24.99 -35.23
CA GLY A 376 21.37 -24.98 -36.12
C GLY A 376 22.38 -26.06 -35.75
N LEU A 377 22.19 -27.24 -36.35
CA LEU A 377 23.13 -28.36 -36.42
C LEU A 377 24.36 -28.01 -37.28
N GLY A 378 25.52 -28.60 -36.94
CA GLY A 378 26.69 -28.70 -37.83
C GLY A 378 28.01 -28.62 -37.04
N SER A 379 28.52 -29.73 -36.48
CA SER A 379 29.42 -30.72 -37.10
C SER A 379 30.81 -30.19 -37.49
N GLY A 380 31.82 -30.63 -36.72
CA GLY A 380 33.15 -30.98 -37.23
C GLY A 380 34.25 -29.94 -37.05
N VAL A 381 35.25 -30.22 -36.19
CA VAL A 381 36.55 -30.77 -36.61
C VAL A 381 37.44 -30.99 -35.38
N SER A 382 38.04 -32.18 -35.38
CA SER A 382 39.04 -32.73 -34.48
C SER A 382 40.28 -31.85 -34.28
N ASN A 383 40.81 -31.79 -33.06
CA ASN A 383 42.20 -32.15 -32.77
C ASN A 383 42.47 -32.38 -31.27
N LYS A 384 42.84 -33.62 -30.93
CA LYS A 384 43.68 -34.02 -29.79
C LYS A 384 45.15 -33.74 -30.17
N PRO A 385 46.12 -33.55 -29.23
CA PRO A 385 46.49 -34.53 -28.19
C PRO A 385 46.73 -33.92 -26.79
N ASN A 386 46.35 -34.61 -25.71
CA ASN A 386 47.18 -35.47 -24.83
C ASN A 386 48.23 -34.71 -23.99
N VAL A 387 48.15 -34.80 -22.65
CA VAL A 387 49.25 -34.98 -21.66
C VAL A 387 48.74 -34.79 -20.22
N GLY A 388 49.07 -35.75 -19.34
CA GLY A 388 49.25 -35.61 -17.88
C GLY A 388 47.98 -35.62 -17.02
N GLY A 389 47.71 -36.52 -16.08
CA GLY A 389 48.62 -37.31 -15.25
C GLY A 389 48.92 -36.56 -13.94
N GLY A 390 48.25 -36.91 -12.85
CA GLY A 390 48.60 -36.40 -11.51
C GLY A 390 47.44 -36.45 -10.52
N GLY A 391 47.32 -37.54 -9.77
CA GLY A 391 46.51 -37.57 -8.56
C GLY A 391 47.24 -36.91 -7.39
N PHE A 392 46.51 -36.47 -6.36
CA PHE A 392 47.08 -36.26 -5.02
C PHE A 392 46.02 -36.48 -3.95
N ASN A 393 46.28 -37.48 -3.11
CA ASN A 393 45.80 -37.61 -1.74
C ASN A 393 46.47 -36.53 -0.87
N GLY A 394 45.75 -35.98 0.10
CA GLY A 394 46.32 -35.10 1.13
C GLY A 394 45.51 -35.17 2.42
N GLN A 395 46.03 -35.96 3.36
CA GLN A 395 45.56 -36.08 4.75
C GLN A 395 45.97 -34.86 5.59
N GLY A 396 45.04 -34.39 6.44
CA GLY A 396 45.26 -33.98 7.84
C GLY A 396 46.21 -32.81 8.16
N PRO A 397 46.48 -32.57 9.46
CA PRO A 397 45.57 -31.90 10.39
C PRO A 397 46.24 -30.72 11.12
N SER A 398 45.49 -29.84 11.77
CA SER A 398 46.06 -29.03 12.86
C SER A 398 45.01 -28.57 13.88
N SER A 399 45.26 -29.02 15.10
CA SER A 399 44.67 -28.64 16.38
C SER A 399 45.44 -27.47 17.00
N SER A 400 44.72 -26.49 17.55
CA SER A 400 45.17 -25.70 18.71
C SER A 400 43.98 -24.96 19.34
N GLY A 401 43.60 -25.34 20.56
CA GLY A 401 42.92 -24.44 21.51
C GLY A 401 43.97 -23.75 22.40
N PRO A 402 43.62 -23.28 23.61
CA PRO A 402 42.42 -22.55 24.05
C PRO A 402 42.82 -21.20 24.72
N SER A 403 41.88 -20.27 24.96
CA SER A 403 42.06 -19.29 26.05
C SER A 403 40.75 -18.86 26.69
N SER A 404 40.72 -19.05 28.00
CA SER A 404 39.77 -18.60 29.00
C SER A 404 40.07 -17.15 29.42
N SER A 405 39.05 -16.34 29.70
CA SER A 405 38.83 -15.67 31.01
C SER A 405 37.66 -14.66 30.95
N PRO A 406 36.87 -14.53 32.03
CA PRO A 406 35.78 -13.56 32.17
C PRO A 406 36.24 -12.27 32.89
N PRO A 407 35.45 -11.18 32.87
CA PRO A 407 35.46 -10.22 33.95
C PRO A 407 34.18 -10.29 34.79
N GLY A 408 34.38 -10.19 36.10
CA GLY A 408 33.36 -10.14 37.13
C GLY A 408 32.53 -8.86 37.12
N GLY A 409 31.49 -8.88 37.95
CA GLY A 409 30.49 -7.83 38.01
C GLY A 409 30.86 -6.61 38.84
N SER A 410 29.88 -5.72 38.97
CA SER A 410 29.72 -4.87 40.15
C SER A 410 28.22 -4.65 40.38
N SER A 411 27.79 -5.07 41.56
CA SER A 411 26.60 -4.59 42.25
C SER A 411 26.71 -3.09 42.53
N GLY A 412 25.61 -2.38 42.31
CA GLY A 412 25.28 -1.04 42.78
C GLY A 412 23.77 -0.92 42.81
#